data_AF-A0A3M6VCD6-F1
#
_entry.id   AF-A0A3M6VCD6-F1
#
_cell.length_a   1.000
_cell.length_b   1.000
_cell.length_c   1.000
_cell.angle_alpha   90.00
_cell.angle_beta   90.00
_cell.angle_gamma   90.00
#
_symmetry.space_group_name_H-M   'P 1'
#
loop_
_entity.id
_entity.type
_entity.pdbx_description
1 polymer ?
#
loop_
_entity_poly.entity_id
_entity_poly.type
_entity_poly.pdbx_seq_one_letter_code
_entity_poly.pdbx_strand_id
1 'polypeptide(L)'
;MSDNKEIPSEYRISEKWDKCLENFTLYFGAGLVAGGLTSLVLARSGAGRGLITGLGAGTGAGSSWTTCQMAFAGDVNAQTALKKTEKAVDDFKEKIKKSSN
;
A
#
# COMPACT_ATOMS: atom_id res chain seq x y z
N MET A 1 7.43 -4.06 -30.92
CA MET A 1 7.17 -5.49 -31.20
C MET A 1 7.71 -6.34 -30.06
N SER A 2 6.82 -7.01 -29.33
CA SER A 2 7.08 -8.29 -28.64
C SER A 2 5.73 -8.94 -28.43
N ASP A 3 5.71 -10.23 -28.73
CA ASP A 3 4.64 -10.98 -29.36
C ASP A 3 3.39 -11.29 -28.53
N ASN A 4 2.32 -11.50 -29.28
CA ASN A 4 1.09 -12.15 -28.90
C ASN A 4 1.36 -13.52 -28.23
N LYS A 5 1.30 -13.53 -26.91
CA LYS A 5 0.65 -14.62 -26.17
C LYS A 5 -0.48 -13.92 -25.44
N GLU A 6 -1.71 -14.04 -25.96
CA GLU A 6 -2.91 -13.48 -25.35
C GLU A 6 -3.01 -13.99 -23.92
N ILE A 7 -2.42 -13.27 -22.97
CA ILE A 7 -2.68 -13.48 -21.56
C ILE A 7 -4.16 -13.11 -21.42
N PRO A 8 -5.03 -14.05 -21.01
CA PRO A 8 -6.46 -13.77 -20.88
C PRO A 8 -6.65 -12.45 -20.13
N SER A 9 -7.61 -11.60 -20.54
CA SER A 9 -7.86 -10.31 -19.89
C SER A 9 -7.98 -10.42 -18.36
N GLU A 10 -8.43 -11.59 -17.89
CA GLU A 10 -8.44 -12.06 -16.50
C GLU A 10 -7.08 -11.85 -15.79
N TYR A 11 -5.97 -12.27 -16.39
CA TYR A 11 -4.63 -12.16 -15.79
C TYR A 11 -4.12 -10.72 -15.72
N ARG A 12 -4.51 -9.86 -16.67
CA ARG A 12 -4.16 -8.43 -16.60
C ARG A 12 -4.92 -7.71 -15.48
N ILE A 13 -6.08 -8.23 -15.10
CA ILE A 13 -6.87 -7.74 -13.96
C ILE A 13 -6.24 -8.21 -12.65
N SER A 14 -5.84 -9.48 -12.55
CA SER A 14 -5.13 -10.01 -11.38
C SER A 14 -3.85 -9.23 -11.09
N GLU A 15 -3.03 -8.95 -12.11
CA GLU A 15 -1.77 -8.22 -11.92
C GLU A 15 -1.98 -6.76 -11.44
N LYS A 16 -3.09 -6.12 -11.85
CA LYS A 16 -3.47 -4.79 -11.34
C LYS A 16 -3.92 -4.86 -9.89
N TRP A 17 -4.69 -5.89 -9.53
CA TRP A 17 -5.16 -6.09 -8.18
C TRP A 17 -4.02 -6.38 -7.20
N ASP A 18 -3.03 -7.18 -7.60
CA ASP A 18 -1.85 -7.47 -6.77
C ASP A 18 -1.09 -6.18 -6.42
N LYS A 19 -0.80 -5.33 -7.42
CA LYS A 19 -0.14 -4.04 -7.19
C LYS A 19 -0.94 -3.11 -6.29
N CYS A 20 -2.26 -3.12 -6.41
CA CYS A 20 -3.12 -2.33 -5.54
C CYS A 20 -3.16 -2.85 -4.11
N LEU A 21 -3.22 -4.17 -3.93
CA LEU A 21 -3.21 -4.83 -2.62
C LEU A 21 -1.89 -4.60 -1.89
N GLU A 22 -0.80 -4.64 -2.62
CA GLU A 22 0.53 -4.37 -2.08
C GLU A 22 0.65 -2.90 -1.63
N ASN A 23 0.23 -1.96 -2.46
CA ASN A 23 0.15 -0.54 -2.09
C ASN A 23 -0.79 -0.31 -0.90
N PHE A 24 -1.96 -0.94 -0.87
CA PHE A 24 -2.86 -0.88 0.29
C PHE A 24 -2.17 -1.38 1.55
N THR A 25 -1.50 -2.52 1.47
CA THR A 25 -0.83 -3.15 2.61
C THR A 25 0.27 -2.26 3.18
N LEU A 26 1.08 -1.58 2.35
CA LEU A 26 2.03 -0.61 2.92
C LEU A 26 1.33 0.58 3.53
N TYR A 27 0.41 1.24 2.81
CA TYR A 27 -0.13 2.50 3.32
C TYR A 27 -0.98 2.26 4.57
N PHE A 28 -1.69 1.14 4.63
CA PHE A 28 -2.38 0.67 5.82
C PHE A 28 -1.40 0.31 6.94
N GLY A 29 -0.36 -0.49 6.65
CA GLY A 29 0.66 -0.88 7.62
C GLY A 29 1.47 0.29 8.16
N ALA A 30 1.91 1.19 7.28
CA ALA A 30 2.59 2.43 7.61
C ALA A 30 1.67 3.37 8.38
N GLY A 31 0.39 3.46 8.00
CA GLY A 31 -0.63 4.20 8.74
C GLY A 31 -0.89 3.62 10.13
N LEU A 32 -0.85 2.29 10.28
CA LEU A 32 -0.95 1.59 11.57
C LEU A 32 0.28 1.84 12.45
N VAL A 33 1.49 1.74 11.89
CA VAL A 33 2.74 1.92 12.64
C VAL A 33 2.91 3.39 13.02
N ALA A 34 2.79 4.31 12.05
CA ALA A 34 2.89 5.74 12.31
C ALA A 34 1.75 6.22 13.21
N GLY A 35 0.52 5.78 12.95
CA GLY A 35 -0.65 6.06 13.78
C GLY A 35 -0.49 5.49 15.19
N GLY A 36 0.01 4.27 15.34
CA GLY A 36 0.29 3.60 16.61
C GLY A 36 1.37 4.30 17.44
N LEU A 37 2.48 4.71 16.82
CA LEU A 37 3.53 5.47 17.50
C LEU A 37 3.02 6.86 17.91
N THR A 38 2.33 7.56 17.02
CA THR A 38 1.76 8.89 17.31
C THR A 38 0.70 8.81 18.41
N SER A 39 -0.11 7.76 18.37
CA SER A 39 -1.12 7.42 19.36
C SER A 39 -0.53 7.23 20.76
N LEU A 40 0.60 6.53 20.87
CA LEU A 40 1.30 6.34 22.15
C LEU A 40 1.80 7.65 22.76
N VAL A 41 2.27 8.58 21.92
CA VAL A 41 2.80 9.88 22.35
C VAL A 41 1.67 10.85 22.71
N LEU A 42 0.62 10.91 21.89
CA LEU A 42 -0.39 11.97 21.98
C LEU A 42 -1.59 11.60 22.86
N ALA A 43 -1.94 10.31 22.97
CA ALA A 43 -3.11 9.88 23.72
C ALA A 43 -2.73 9.26 25.09
N ARG A 44 -3.24 9.90 26.15
CA ARG A 44 -3.15 9.42 27.54
C ARG A 44 -4.13 8.29 27.87
N SER A 45 -5.16 8.06 27.05
CA SER A 45 -6.19 7.03 27.28
C SER A 45 -6.23 5.97 26.18
N GLY A 46 -6.62 4.73 26.53
CA GLY A 46 -6.71 3.61 25.58
C GLY A 46 -7.67 3.87 24.40
N ALA A 47 -8.77 4.59 24.64
CA ALA A 47 -9.72 4.97 23.59
C ALA A 47 -9.12 5.98 22.60
N GLY A 48 -8.41 7.00 23.10
CA GLY A 48 -7.70 7.96 22.24
C GLY A 48 -6.62 7.28 21.41
N ARG A 49 -6.00 6.24 21.97
CA ARG A 49 -4.99 5.47 21.25
C ARG A 49 -5.56 4.70 20.07
N GLY A 50 -6.70 4.04 20.26
CA GLY A 50 -7.39 3.31 19.18
C GLY A 50 -7.84 4.23 18.04
N LEU A 51 -8.32 5.43 18.36
CA LEU A 51 -8.78 6.40 17.36
C LEU A 51 -7.65 6.94 16.49
N ILE A 52 -6.52 7.33 17.08
CA ILE A 52 -5.38 7.88 16.31
C ILE A 52 -4.78 6.79 15.41
N THR A 53 -4.61 5.58 15.94
CA THR A 53 -4.12 4.44 15.16
C THR A 53 -5.08 4.07 14.03
N GLY A 54 -6.38 4.00 14.32
CA GLY A 54 -7.42 3.69 13.34
C GLY A 54 -7.55 4.76 12.26
N LEU A 55 -7.42 6.04 12.61
CA LEU A 55 -7.45 7.15 11.65
C LEU A 55 -6.23 7.12 10.73
N GLY A 56 -5.04 6.86 11.27
CA GLY A 56 -3.81 6.69 10.49
C GLY A 56 -3.92 5.53 9.50
N ALA A 57 -4.37 4.37 9.98
CA ALA A 57 -4.59 3.19 9.16
C ALA A 57 -5.68 3.42 8.08
N GLY A 58 -6.80 4.02 8.48
CA GLY A 58 -7.94 4.31 7.60
C GLY A 58 -7.62 5.30 6.49
N THR A 59 -6.84 6.35 6.78
CA THR A 59 -6.42 7.34 5.78
C THR A 59 -5.43 6.73 4.77
N GLY A 60 -4.54 5.85 5.24
CA GLY A 60 -3.66 5.06 4.37
C GLY A 60 -4.43 4.11 3.46
N ALA A 61 -5.38 3.36 4.02
CA ALA A 61 -6.28 2.50 3.27
C ALA A 61 -7.08 3.28 2.21
N GLY A 62 -7.72 4.39 2.58
CA GLY A 62 -8.53 5.20 1.66
C GLY A 62 -7.73 5.78 0.49
N SER A 63 -6.55 6.35 0.77
CA SER A 63 -5.68 6.93 -0.27
C SER A 63 -5.18 5.88 -1.27
N SER A 64 -4.85 4.68 -0.79
CA SER A 64 -4.45 3.57 -1.65
C SER A 64 -5.59 3.07 -2.54
N TRP A 65 -6.84 3.07 -2.04
CA TRP A 65 -8.03 2.70 -2.80
C TRP A 65 -8.33 3.69 -3.93
N THR A 66 -8.28 5.00 -3.64
CA THR A 66 -8.44 6.04 -4.67
C THR A 66 -7.35 5.94 -5.74
N THR A 67 -6.10 5.71 -5.33
CA THR A 67 -4.97 5.51 -6.24
C THR A 67 -5.18 4.29 -7.13
N CYS A 68 -5.69 3.20 -6.55
CA CYS A 68 -6.03 2.00 -7.30
C CYS A 68 -7.13 2.27 -8.34
N GLN A 69 -8.23 2.93 -7.96
CA GLN A 69 -9.29 3.27 -8.91
C GLN A 69 -8.79 4.10 -10.09
N MET A 70 -7.93 5.08 -9.84
CA MET A 70 -7.31 5.89 -10.91
C MET A 70 -6.40 5.05 -11.82
N ALA A 71 -5.63 4.12 -11.26
CA ALA A 71 -4.81 3.20 -12.03
C ALA A 71 -5.66 2.24 -12.90
N PHE A 72 -6.81 1.80 -12.40
CA PHE A 72 -7.78 1.02 -13.16
C PHE A 72 -8.42 1.84 -14.30
N ALA A 73 -8.69 3.13 -14.08
CA ALA A 73 -9.17 4.07 -15.08
C ALA A 73 -8.13 4.43 -16.17
N GLY A 74 -6.89 3.95 -16.04
CA GLY A 74 -5.82 4.16 -17.03
C GLY A 74 -4.88 5.31 -16.73
N ASP A 75 -4.95 5.91 -15.53
CA ASP A 75 -4.06 6.99 -15.14
C ASP A 75 -2.61 6.52 -14.99
N VAL A 76 -1.70 7.16 -15.74
CA VAL A 76 -0.28 6.80 -15.82
C VAL A 76 0.48 7.21 -14.55
N ASN A 77 0.05 8.27 -13.88
CA ASN A 77 0.65 8.76 -12.65
C ASN A 77 0.33 7.82 -11.48
N ALA A 78 -0.91 7.34 -11.40
CA ALA A 78 -1.34 6.34 -10.44
C ALA A 78 -0.57 5.02 -10.62
N GLN A 79 -0.38 4.54 -11.85
CA GLN A 79 0.43 3.34 -12.10
C GLN A 79 1.91 3.53 -11.73
N THR A 80 2.46 4.73 -11.94
CA THR A 80 3.83 5.06 -11.54
C THR A 80 3.98 5.12 -10.03
N ALA A 81 2.97 5.65 -9.33
CA ALA A 81 2.91 5.65 -7.87
C ALA A 81 2.89 4.22 -7.31
N LEU A 82 2.07 3.32 -7.89
CA LEU A 82 2.02 1.90 -7.49
C LEU A 82 3.37 1.21 -7.68
N LYS A 83 4.03 1.38 -8.84
CA LYS A 83 5.37 0.81 -9.08
C LYS A 83 6.43 1.32 -8.11
N LYS A 84 6.36 2.60 -7.75
CA LYS A 84 7.27 3.20 -6.76
C LYS A 84 7.04 2.58 -5.38
N THR A 85 5.78 2.36 -5.01
CA THR A 85 5.43 1.70 -3.76
C THR A 85 5.88 0.23 -3.72
N GLU A 86 5.61 -0.55 -4.77
CA GLU A 86 6.08 -1.94 -4.94
C GLU A 86 7.60 -2.04 -4.74
N LYS A 87 8.37 -1.18 -5.43
CA LYS A 87 9.83 -1.10 -5.24
C LYS A 87 10.24 -0.76 -3.80
N ALA A 88 9.46 0.08 -3.11
CA ALA A 88 9.70 0.39 -1.71
C ALA A 88 9.40 -0.80 -0.78
N VAL A 89 8.41 -1.65 -1.11
CA VAL A 89 8.20 -2.93 -0.40
C VAL A 89 9.40 -3.82 -0.54
N ASP A 90 9.86 -4.02 -1.77
CA ASP A 90 10.95 -4.95 -2.03
C ASP A 90 12.22 -4.52 -1.31
N ASP A 91 12.57 -3.22 -1.35
CA ASP A 91 13.69 -2.67 -0.57
C ASP A 91 13.50 -2.87 0.94
N PHE A 92 12.30 -2.62 1.45
CA PHE A 92 12.00 -2.82 2.88
C PHE A 92 12.09 -4.31 3.28
N LYS A 93 11.56 -5.20 2.45
CA LYS A 93 11.60 -6.64 2.62
C LYS A 93 13.03 -7.18 2.55
N GLU A 94 13.84 -6.67 1.64
CA GLU A 94 15.27 -6.97 1.55
C GLU A 94 16.00 -6.51 2.80
N LYS A 95 15.75 -5.28 3.27
CA LYS A 95 16.31 -4.76 4.53
C LYS A 95 15.92 -5.60 5.74
N ILE A 96 14.66 -6.01 5.86
CA ILE A 96 14.22 -6.91 6.95
C ILE A 96 14.94 -8.25 6.85
N LYS A 97 14.98 -8.85 5.65
CA LYS A 97 15.65 -10.14 5.43
C LYS A 97 17.13 -10.08 5.79
N LYS A 98 17.81 -8.99 5.41
CA LYS A 98 19.22 -8.74 5.75
C LYS A 98 19.44 -8.47 7.23
N SER A 99 18.47 -7.84 7.92
CA SER A 99 18.56 -7.60 9.37
C SER A 99 18.25 -8.84 10.21
N SER A 100 17.60 -9.86 9.64
CA SER A 100 17.20 -11.09 10.32
C SER A 100 18.21 -12.23 10.19
N ASN A 101 19.31 -12.03 9.44
CA ASN A 101 20.34 -13.03 9.14
C ASN A 101 21.72 -12.51 9.57
#